data_AF-A0A542SQA5-F1
#
_entry.id   AF-A0A542SQA5-F1
#
_cell.length_a   1.000
_cell.length_b   1.000
_cell.length_c   1.000
_cell.angle_alpha   90.00
_cell.angle_beta   90.00
_cell.angle_gamma   90.00
#
_symmetry.space_group_name_H-M   'P 1'
#
loop_
_entity.id
_entity.type
_entity.pdbx_description
1 polymer ?
#
loop_
_entity_poly.entity_id
_entity_poly.type
_entity_poly.pdbx_seq_one_letter_code
_entity_poly.pdbx_strand_id
1 'polypeptide(L)'
;MTAVYIVCAISLFVTAILAIVRAERGPSMLDRTVALDLFATVLVGGIAVEAAWSRRVDTLPILVALSVVGFVSSVVVARFAAAEPPESKRIKTAAEVELELARQRAEEEAADERERLERQRRLEGDQ
;
A
#
# COMPACT_ATOMS: atom_id res chain seq x y z
N MET A 1 -20.93 -17.66 30.98
CA MET A 1 -20.89 -16.34 30.34
C MET A 1 -19.66 -15.54 30.76
N THR A 2 -19.37 -15.37 32.05
CA THR A 2 -18.21 -14.59 32.53
C THR A 2 -16.87 -15.10 32.00
N ALA A 3 -16.67 -16.42 31.94
CA ALA A 3 -15.45 -17.01 31.38
C ALA A 3 -15.22 -16.60 29.92
N VAL A 4 -16.27 -16.60 29.09
CA VAL A 4 -16.18 -16.20 27.67
C VAL A 4 -15.80 -14.72 27.56
N TYR A 5 -16.44 -13.86 28.36
CA TYR A 5 -16.11 -12.44 28.42
C TYR A 5 -14.64 -12.20 28.79
N ILE A 6 -14.13 -12.88 29.83
CA ILE A 6 -12.73 -12.77 30.27
C ILE A 6 -11.77 -13.21 29.16
N VAL A 7 -12.06 -14.34 28.50
CA VAL A 7 -11.22 -14.84 27.40
C VAL A 7 -11.19 -13.84 26.24
N CYS A 8 -12.34 -13.30 25.84
CA CYS A 8 -12.41 -12.25 24.81
C CYS A 8 -11.62 -11.00 25.23
N ALA A 9 -11.84 -10.50 26.45
CA ALA A 9 -11.15 -9.31 26.95
C ALA A 9 -9.62 -9.49 26.99
N ILE A 10 -9.13 -10.64 27.47
CA ILE A 10 -7.69 -10.94 27.49
C ILE A 10 -7.15 -11.05 26.06
N SER A 11 -7.85 -11.76 25.17
CA SER A 11 -7.40 -11.91 23.78
C SER A 11 -7.27 -10.56 23.07
N LEU A 12 -8.27 -9.69 23.21
CA LEU A 12 -8.26 -8.33 22.65
C LEU A 12 -7.16 -7.48 23.26
N PHE A 13 -6.95 -7.56 24.58
CA PHE A 13 -5.87 -6.83 25.25
C PHE A 13 -4.49 -7.26 24.74
N VAL A 14 -4.27 -8.57 24.58
CA VAL A 14 -3.04 -9.10 23.99
C VAL A 14 -2.88 -8.62 22.54
N THR A 15 -3.93 -8.69 21.72
CA THR A 15 -3.90 -8.19 20.33
C THR A 15 -3.61 -6.68 20.28
N ALA A 16 -4.19 -5.88 21.17
CA ALA A 16 -3.94 -4.44 21.27
C ALA A 16 -2.46 -4.15 21.54
N ILE A 17 -1.85 -4.86 22.50
CA ILE A 17 -0.41 -4.72 22.80
C ILE A 17 0.42 -5.11 21.58
N LEU A 18 0.12 -6.25 20.94
CA LEU A 18 0.85 -6.71 19.77
C LEU A 18 0.74 -5.72 18.60
N ALA A 19 -0.44 -5.13 18.39
CA ALA A 19 -0.66 -4.10 17.38
C ALA A 19 0.18 -2.84 17.64
N ILE A 20 0.24 -2.37 18.89
CA ILE A 20 1.11 -1.23 19.27
C ILE A 20 2.58 -1.56 19.04
N VAL A 21 3.04 -2.74 19.49
CA VAL A 21 4.43 -3.18 19.29
C VAL A 21 4.78 -3.24 17.79
N ARG A 22 3.84 -3.71 16.96
CA ARG A 22 3.98 -3.73 15.49
C ARG A 22 4.02 -2.33 14.89
N ALA A 23 3.18 -1.41 15.36
CA ALA A 23 3.14 -0.02 14.90
C ALA A 23 4.46 0.71 15.16
N GLU A 24 5.09 0.47 16.32
CA GLU A 24 6.38 1.09 16.68
C GLU A 24 7.56 0.45 15.95
N ARG A 25 7.61 -0.88 15.86
CA ARG A 25 8.75 -1.63 15.30
C ARG A 25 8.61 -1.93 13.80
N GLY A 26 7.52 -1.52 13.18
CA GLY A 26 7.22 -1.81 11.78
C GLY A 26 8.29 -1.27 10.83
N PRO A 27 8.83 -2.10 9.90
CA PRO A 27 9.91 -1.71 9.01
C PRO A 27 9.46 -0.78 7.87
N SER A 28 8.18 -0.82 7.50
CA SER A 28 7.60 0.00 6.44
C SER A 28 6.45 0.86 6.96
N MET A 29 6.22 2.01 6.32
CA MET A 29 5.07 2.88 6.65
C MET A 29 3.74 2.16 6.46
N LEU A 30 3.64 1.29 5.44
CA LEU A 30 2.47 0.44 5.19
C LEU A 30 2.19 -0.43 6.41
N ASP A 31 3.22 -1.10 6.93
CA ASP A 31 3.07 -1.99 8.07
C ASP A 31 2.61 -1.28 9.34
N ARG A 32 3.18 -0.10 9.62
CA ARG A 32 2.75 0.73 10.75
C ARG A 32 1.29 1.15 10.61
N THR A 33 0.87 1.52 9.40
CA THR A 33 -0.50 1.94 9.14
C THR A 33 -1.48 0.78 9.28
N VAL A 34 -1.11 -0.42 8.79
CA VAL A 34 -1.91 -1.64 9.00
C VAL A 34 -1.99 -2.03 10.47
N ALA A 35 -0.92 -1.84 11.25
CA ALA A 35 -0.93 -2.08 12.68
C ALA A 35 -1.88 -1.13 13.42
N LEU A 36 -1.94 0.15 13.02
CA LEU A 36 -2.91 1.11 13.56
C LEU A 36 -4.35 0.76 13.20
N ASP A 37 -4.59 0.27 11.97
CA ASP A 37 -5.91 -0.20 11.53
C ASP A 37 -6.38 -1.43 12.33
N LEU A 38 -5.47 -2.38 12.58
CA LEU A 38 -5.70 -3.51 13.46
C LEU A 38 -6.00 -3.06 14.90
N PHE A 39 -5.29 -2.06 15.41
CA PHE A 39 -5.57 -1.51 16.74
C PHE A 39 -6.99 -0.90 16.82
N ALA A 40 -7.41 -0.13 15.82
CA ALA A 40 -8.78 0.37 15.74
C ALA A 40 -9.81 -0.77 15.69
N THR A 41 -9.53 -1.83 14.93
CA THR A 41 -10.39 -3.04 14.86
C THR A 41 -10.51 -3.73 16.22
N VAL A 42 -9.44 -3.78 17.02
CA VAL A 42 -9.49 -4.32 18.38
C VAL A 42 -10.38 -3.48 19.30
N LEU A 43 -10.37 -2.15 19.16
CA LEU A 43 -11.28 -1.26 19.91
C LEU A 43 -12.75 -1.52 19.55
N VAL A 44 -13.05 -1.69 18.26
CA VAL A 44 -14.37 -2.11 17.76
C VAL A 44 -14.78 -3.43 18.42
N GLY A 45 -13.90 -4.44 18.42
CA GLY A 45 -14.15 -5.72 19.07
C GLY A 45 -14.41 -5.59 20.58
N GLY A 46 -13.65 -4.72 21.27
CA GLY A 46 -13.83 -4.45 22.70
C GLY A 46 -15.21 -3.85 23.02
N ILE A 47 -15.64 -2.88 22.22
CA ILE A 47 -16.97 -2.27 22.35
C ILE A 47 -18.08 -3.30 22.07
N ALA A 48 -17.90 -4.15 21.06
CA ALA A 48 -18.86 -5.21 20.75
C ALA A 48 -19.00 -6.21 21.90
N VAL A 49 -17.89 -6.62 22.51
CA VAL A 49 -17.88 -7.53 23.67
C VAL A 49 -18.50 -6.85 24.90
N GLU A 50 -18.24 -5.57 25.13
CA GLU A 50 -18.87 -4.78 26.18
C GLU A 50 -20.38 -4.71 25.99
N ALA A 51 -20.86 -4.32 24.81
CA ALA A 51 -22.28 -4.22 24.50
C ALA A 51 -23.01 -5.56 24.68
N ALA A 52 -22.38 -6.65 24.24
CA ALA A 52 -22.91 -8.01 24.40
C ALA A 52 -23.01 -8.43 25.87
N TRP A 53 -22.07 -7.99 26.70
CA TRP A 53 -22.05 -8.28 28.14
C TRP A 53 -23.04 -7.42 28.93
N SER A 54 -23.05 -6.11 28.68
CA SER A 54 -23.87 -5.14 29.40
C SER A 54 -25.35 -5.20 29.00
N ARG A 55 -25.68 -5.83 27.87
CA ARG A 55 -27.02 -5.90 27.27
C ARG A 55 -27.64 -4.52 27.02
N ARG A 56 -26.79 -3.50 26.85
CA ARG A 56 -27.19 -2.14 26.50
C ARG A 56 -26.78 -1.85 25.06
N VAL A 57 -27.57 -1.00 24.41
CA VAL A 57 -27.35 -0.62 23.01
C VAL A 57 -26.70 0.76 22.89
N ASP A 58 -26.42 1.41 24.01
CA ASP A 58 -25.90 2.79 24.08
C ASP A 58 -24.53 2.93 23.41
N THR A 59 -23.76 1.85 23.33
CA THR A 59 -22.43 1.79 22.71
C THR A 59 -22.44 1.37 21.24
N LEU A 60 -23.59 0.90 20.71
CA LEU A 60 -23.71 0.49 19.30
C LEU A 60 -23.45 1.61 18.29
N PRO A 61 -23.89 2.87 18.50
CA PRO A 61 -23.56 3.96 17.58
C PRO A 61 -22.05 4.18 17.44
N ILE A 62 -21.31 4.06 18.54
CA ILE A 62 -19.84 4.18 18.56
C ILE A 62 -19.21 3.02 17.79
N LEU A 63 -19.72 1.79 17.99
CA LEU A 63 -19.28 0.60 17.27
C LEU A 63 -19.42 0.76 15.75
N VAL A 64 -20.58 1.25 15.29
CA VAL A 64 -20.87 1.48 13.87
C VAL A 64 -19.95 2.56 13.30
N ALA A 65 -19.81 3.70 13.99
CA ALA A 65 -18.94 4.78 13.55
C ALA A 65 -17.48 4.32 13.40
N LEU A 66 -16.95 3.61 14.39
CA LEU A 66 -15.58 3.09 14.35
C LEU A 66 -15.38 2.01 13.28
N SER A 67 -16.39 1.18 13.03
CA SER A 67 -16.34 0.15 11.99
C SER A 67 -16.25 0.78 10.59
N VAL A 68 -16.98 1.87 10.35
CA VAL A 68 -16.88 2.63 9.10
C VAL A 68 -15.50 3.28 8.98
N VAL A 69 -14.98 3.89 10.05
CA VAL A 69 -13.65 4.51 10.05
C VAL A 69 -12.55 3.48 9.76
N GLY A 70 -12.58 2.30 10.40
CA GLY A 70 -11.62 1.22 10.15
C GLY A 70 -11.71 0.70 8.71
N PHE A 71 -12.92 0.48 8.18
CA PHE A 71 -13.09 0.08 6.79
C PHE A 71 -12.51 1.11 5.81
N VAL A 72 -12.83 2.40 6.00
CA VAL A 72 -12.33 3.49 5.15
C VAL A 72 -10.81 3.59 5.23
N SER A 73 -10.23 3.46 6.42
CA SER A 73 -8.78 3.42 6.65
C SER A 73 -8.11 2.33 5.81
N SER A 74 -8.61 1.09 5.88
CA SER A 74 -8.11 -0.03 5.08
C SER A 74 -8.20 0.23 3.56
N VAL A 75 -9.32 0.77 3.08
CA VAL A 75 -9.52 1.09 1.66
C VAL A 75 -8.55 2.17 1.17
N VAL A 76 -8.33 3.22 1.97
CA VAL A 76 -7.38 4.30 1.66
C VAL A 76 -5.97 3.73 1.57
N VAL A 77 -5.57 2.90 2.54
CA VAL A 77 -4.26 2.23 2.49
C VAL A 77 -4.15 1.36 1.24
N ALA A 78 -5.13 0.51 0.93
CA ALA A 78 -5.08 -0.34 -0.26
C ALA A 78 -4.98 0.47 -1.58
N ARG A 79 -5.61 1.64 -1.65
CA ARG A 79 -5.56 2.53 -2.82
C ARG A 79 -4.22 3.26 -2.98
N PHE A 80 -3.62 3.69 -1.88
CA PHE A 80 -2.45 4.58 -1.91
C PHE A 80 -1.14 3.93 -1.48
N ALA A 81 -1.17 2.69 -0.99
CA ALA A 81 0.03 1.95 -0.57
C ALA A 81 0.88 1.40 -1.74
N ALA A 82 0.45 1.61 -2.99
CA ALA A 82 1.25 1.24 -4.16
C ALA A 82 2.59 2.01 -4.13
N ALA A 83 3.65 1.28 -3.76
CA ALA A 83 4.99 1.81 -3.72
C ALA A 83 5.41 2.23 -5.13
N GLU A 84 5.98 3.43 -5.24
CA GLU A 84 6.80 3.79 -6.39
C GLU A 84 7.80 2.66 -6.66
N PRO A 85 7.92 2.17 -7.91
CA PRO A 85 8.87 1.13 -8.23
C PRO A 85 10.26 1.56 -7.72
N PRO A 86 11.03 0.64 -7.12
CA PRO A 86 12.34 0.95 -6.52
C PRO A 86 13.33 1.61 -7.50
N GLU A 87 13.05 1.52 -8.80
CA GLU A 87 13.81 2.17 -9.86
C GLU A 87 13.72 3.72 -9.86
N SER A 88 12.67 4.34 -9.29
CA SER A 88 12.55 5.81 -9.28
C SER A 88 13.42 6.52 -8.24
N LYS A 89 13.89 5.79 -7.21
CA LYS A 89 14.70 6.36 -6.11
C LYS A 89 16.20 6.17 -6.29
N ARG A 90 16.64 5.42 -7.32
CA ARG A 90 18.05 5.37 -7.70
C ARG A 90 18.35 6.60 -8.55
N ILE A 91 19.00 7.60 -7.96
CA ILE A 91 19.68 8.64 -8.73
C ILE A 91 20.68 7.90 -9.61
N LYS A 92 20.40 7.82 -10.92
CA LYS A 92 21.33 7.23 -11.88
C LYS A 92 22.66 7.94 -11.74
N THR A 93 23.74 7.19 -11.61
CA THR A 93 25.08 7.79 -11.56
C THR A 93 25.34 8.46 -12.91
N ALA A 94 26.03 9.60 -12.97
CA ALA A 94 26.26 10.33 -14.23
C ALA A 94 26.79 9.41 -15.37
N ALA A 95 27.64 8.45 -15.03
CA ALA A 95 28.16 7.44 -15.96
C ALA A 95 27.10 6.47 -16.52
N GLU A 96 26.09 6.10 -15.73
CA GLU A 96 24.99 5.24 -16.22
C GLU A 96 24.10 6.00 -17.21
N VAL A 97 23.88 7.31 -16.98
CA VAL A 97 23.09 8.17 -17.87
C VAL A 97 23.78 8.35 -19.23
N GLU A 98 25.10 8.55 -19.24
CA GLU A 98 25.87 8.71 -20.48
C GLU A 98 25.86 7.45 -21.35
N LEU A 99 26.01 6.26 -20.74
CA LEU A 99 25.91 4.97 -21.43
C LEU A 99 24.53 4.75 -22.06
N GLU A 100 23.48 5.17 -21.35
CA GLU A 100 22.10 5.02 -21.82
C GLU A 100 21.77 6.02 -22.93
N LEU A 101 22.23 7.27 -22.82
CA LEU A 101 22.14 8.25 -23.91
C LEU A 101 22.93 7.83 -25.14
N ALA A 102 24.11 7.22 -24.97
CA ALA A 102 24.88 6.70 -26.09
C ALA A 102 24.14 5.57 -26.81
N ARG A 103 23.47 4.68 -26.05
CA ARG A 103 22.59 3.65 -26.63
C ARG A 103 21.38 4.25 -27.35
N GLN A 104 20.71 5.23 -26.72
CA GLN A 104 19.56 5.91 -27.34
C GLN A 104 19.95 6.62 -28.63
N ARG A 105 21.07 7.35 -28.65
CA ARG A 105 21.56 8.02 -29.86
C ARG A 105 21.91 7.03 -30.96
N ALA A 106 22.55 5.91 -30.62
CA ALA A 106 22.85 4.87 -31.60
C ALA A 106 21.56 4.22 -32.17
N GLU A 107 20.53 4.06 -31.34
CA GLU A 107 19.21 3.57 -31.78
C GLU A 107 18.47 4.59 -32.66
N GLU A 108 18.51 5.88 -32.31
CA GLU A 108 17.95 6.97 -33.12
C GLU A 108 18.65 7.10 -34.47
N GLU A 109 19.98 7.08 -34.49
CA GLU A 109 20.77 7.12 -35.72
C GLU A 109 20.46 5.92 -36.63
N ALA A 110 20.32 4.72 -36.06
CA ALA A 110 19.96 3.52 -36.80
C ALA A 110 18.51 3.56 -37.32
N ALA A 111 17.59 4.21 -36.59
CA ALA A 111 16.20 4.39 -37.03
C ALA A 111 16.12 5.38 -38.20
N ASP A 112 16.83 6.51 -38.11
CA ASP A 112 16.91 7.51 -39.17
C ASP A 112 17.54 6.93 -40.44
N GLU A 113 18.60 6.12 -40.30
CA GLU A 113 19.25 5.47 -41.43
C GLU A 113 18.32 4.48 -42.14
N ARG A 114 17.55 3.70 -41.37
CA ARG A 114 16.51 2.81 -41.92
C ARG A 114 15.45 3.60 -42.68
N GLU A 115 14.98 4.71 -42.12
CA GLU A 115 13.97 5.54 -42.78
C GLU A 115 14.50 6.15 -44.10
N ARG A 116 15.77 6.58 -44.13
CA ARG A 116 16.41 7.09 -45.36
C ARG A 116 16.52 6.02 -46.44
N LEU A 117 16.92 4.80 -46.06
CA LEU A 117 17.02 3.68 -46.98
C LEU A 117 15.63 3.25 -47.49
N GLU A 118 14.61 3.26 -46.64
CA GLU A 118 13.23 2.99 -47.05
C GLU A 118 12.70 4.08 -47.99
N ARG A 119 13.00 5.36 -47.74
CA ARG A 119 12.65 6.44 -48.67
C ARG A 119 13.36 6.27 -50.02
N GLN A 120 14.64 5.93 -50.03
CA GLN A 120 15.36 5.66 -51.29
C GLN A 120 14.76 4.47 -52.04
N ARG A 121 14.48 3.35 -51.36
CA ARG A 121 13.83 2.19 -51.99
C ARG A 121 12.43 2.50 -52.52
N ARG A 122 11.66 3.36 -51.85
CA ARG A 122 10.36 3.84 -52.36
C ARG A 122 10.51 4.68 -53.63
N LEU A 123 11.57 5.47 -53.74
CA LEU A 123 11.84 6.30 -54.90
C LEU A 123 12.41 5.49 -56.08
N GLU A 124 13.24 4.47 -55.80
CA GLU A 124 13.81 3.59 -56.83
C GLU A 124 12.80 2.55 -57.34
N GLY A 125 11.85 2.11 -56.51
CA GLY A 125 10.82 1.14 -56.90
C GLY A 125 9.67 1.70 -57.75
N ASP A 126 9.64 3.01 -57.99
CA ASP A 126 8.60 3.71 -58.77
C ASP A 126 9.07 4.03 -60.23
N GLN A 127 10.27 3.58 -60.62
CA GLN A 127 10.80 3.61 -62.00
C GLN A 127 10.75 2.22 -62.65
#